data_AF-A0A0D0FJ27-F1
#
_entry.id   AF-A0A0D0FJ27-F1
#
_cell.length_a   1.000
_cell.length_b   1.000
_cell.length_c   1.000
_cell.angle_alpha   90.00
_cell.angle_beta   90.00
_cell.angle_gamma   90.00
#
_symmetry.space_group_name_H-M   'P 1'
#
loop_
_entity.id
_entity.type
_entity.pdbx_description
1 polymer ?
#
loop_
_entity_poly.entity_id
_entity_poly.type
_entity_poly.pdbx_seq_one_letter_code
_entity_poly.pdbx_strand_id
1 'polypeptide(L)'
;MKGAFIFQTAADLEEMMRALERRNNDTAHAILRRLETQRADAAALGKFGRTLNHGRYVAARELLAMAQSGFGGSDVLNRLEKLLLRLENDYIKAAASAARSTSNKRFIPYWSAFDEIASQRTHRTAEEIHAAVLSDGMPPPYPQPDVIKRRYAKFKTGMSQTLRALG
;
A
#
# COMPACT_ATOMS: atom_id res chain seq x y z
N MET A 1 10.29 4.16 9.97
CA MET A 1 10.76 4.16 8.57
C MET A 1 10.83 5.60 8.10
N LYS A 2 12.02 6.15 7.86
CA LYS A 2 12.12 7.34 6.99
C LYS A 2 11.79 6.82 5.60
N GLY A 3 10.56 7.04 5.14
CA GLY A 3 10.04 6.44 3.91
C GLY A 3 10.87 6.84 2.70
N ALA A 4 10.92 5.98 1.69
CA ALA A 4 11.55 6.26 0.41
C ALA A 4 10.66 7.21 -0.41
N PHE A 5 10.45 8.41 0.14
CA PHE A 5 9.60 9.45 -0.44
C PHE A 5 10.41 10.31 -1.40
N ILE A 6 9.84 10.63 -2.55
CA ILE A 6 10.49 11.51 -3.53
C ILE A 6 10.52 12.95 -3.01
N PHE A 7 9.47 13.38 -2.34
CA PHE A 7 9.34 14.69 -1.70
C PHE A 7 8.60 14.55 -0.37
N GLN A 8 8.84 15.46 0.57
CA GLN A 8 8.22 15.39 1.90
C GLN A 8 6.86 16.09 1.96
N THR A 9 6.69 17.14 1.16
CA THR A 9 5.48 17.98 1.14
C THR A 9 5.23 18.49 -0.28
N ALA A 10 4.04 19.06 -0.52
CA ALA A 10 3.76 19.76 -1.77
C ALA A 10 4.72 20.95 -2.00
N ALA A 11 5.08 21.68 -0.94
CA ALA A 11 6.04 22.77 -1.00
C ALA A 11 7.45 22.30 -1.40
N ASP A 12 7.90 21.13 -0.90
CA ASP A 12 9.18 20.51 -1.31
C ASP A 12 9.18 20.18 -2.81
N LEU A 13 8.06 19.65 -3.32
CA LEU A 13 7.91 19.38 -4.75
C LEU A 13 7.92 20.67 -5.59
N GLU A 14 7.18 21.70 -5.18
CA GLU A 14 7.17 23.00 -5.88
C GLU A 14 8.58 23.63 -5.91
N GLU A 15 9.31 23.58 -4.80
CA GLU A 15 10.68 24.06 -4.72
C GLU A 15 11.61 23.30 -5.67
N MET A 16 11.48 21.97 -5.72
CA MET A 16 12.21 21.15 -6.68
C MET A 16 11.90 21.53 -8.12
N MET A 17 10.63 21.72 -8.48
CA MET A 17 10.25 22.08 -9.85
C MET A 17 10.79 23.46 -10.24
N ARG A 18 10.73 24.45 -9.33
CA ARG A 18 11.35 25.78 -9.55
C ARG A 18 12.86 25.71 -9.70
N ALA A 19 13.53 24.84 -8.94
CA ALA A 19 14.97 24.64 -9.07
C ALA A 19 15.33 23.97 -10.40
N LEU A 20 14.53 23.00 -10.88
CA LEU A 20 14.71 22.41 -12.21
C LEU A 20 14.47 23.42 -13.34
N GLU A 21 13.50 24.32 -13.20
CA GLU A 21 13.26 25.42 -14.15
C GLU A 21 14.50 26.31 -14.30
N ARG A 22 15.22 26.54 -13.20
CA ARG A 22 16.53 27.24 -13.18
C ARG A 22 17.71 26.35 -13.57
N ARG A 23 17.47 25.14 -14.07
CA ARG A 23 18.48 24.15 -14.49
C ARG A 23 19.45 23.77 -13.36
N ASN A 24 18.93 23.68 -12.13
CA ASN A 24 19.71 23.21 -11.00
C ASN A 24 19.95 21.69 -11.12
N ASN A 25 21.16 21.31 -11.52
CA ASN A 25 21.56 19.92 -11.69
C ASN A 25 21.61 19.14 -10.38
N ASP A 26 21.92 19.79 -9.24
CA ASP A 26 21.95 19.12 -7.94
C ASP A 26 20.56 18.66 -7.52
N THR A 27 19.54 19.48 -7.76
CA THR A 27 18.14 19.11 -7.55
C THR A 27 17.75 17.92 -8.43
N ALA A 28 18.15 17.92 -9.70
CA ALA A 28 17.86 16.80 -10.58
C ALA A 28 18.55 15.50 -10.10
N HIS A 29 19.82 15.55 -9.71
CA HIS A 29 20.51 14.40 -9.12
C HIS A 29 19.86 13.93 -7.80
N ALA A 30 19.35 14.85 -6.98
CA ALA A 30 18.59 14.50 -5.79
C ALA A 30 17.29 13.76 -6.12
N ILE A 31 16.50 14.26 -7.07
CA ILE A 31 15.26 13.60 -7.52
C ILE A 31 15.57 12.21 -8.08
N LEU A 32 16.62 12.08 -8.91
CA LEU A 32 17.03 10.80 -9.47
C LEU A 32 17.36 9.78 -8.37
N ARG A 33 18.19 10.17 -7.39
CA ARG A 33 18.53 9.31 -6.24
C ARG A 33 17.30 8.89 -5.45
N ARG A 34 16.35 9.80 -5.24
CA ARG A 34 15.11 9.47 -4.51
C ARG A 34 14.21 8.53 -5.31
N LEU A 35 14.10 8.72 -6.63
CA LEU A 35 13.39 7.81 -7.53
C LEU A 35 13.98 6.38 -7.49
N GLU A 36 15.30 6.27 -7.53
CA GLU A 36 15.99 4.99 -7.43
C GLU A 36 15.82 4.34 -6.06
N THR A 37 15.87 5.13 -4.99
CA THR A 37 15.63 4.67 -3.61
C THR A 37 14.20 4.15 -3.46
N GLN A 38 13.20 4.89 -3.93
CA GLN A 38 11.80 4.45 -3.89
C GLN A 38 11.57 3.19 -4.72
N ARG A 39 12.23 3.08 -5.89
CA ARG A 39 12.15 1.88 -6.72
C ARG A 39 12.79 0.66 -6.04
N ALA A 40 13.90 0.83 -5.33
CA ALA A 40 14.51 -0.25 -4.56
C ALA A 40 13.63 -0.66 -3.37
N ASP A 41 13.10 0.32 -2.63
CA ASP A 41 12.21 0.07 -1.50
C ASP A 41 10.88 -0.57 -1.93
N ALA A 42 10.36 -0.21 -3.11
CA ALA A 42 9.21 -0.87 -3.71
C ALA A 42 9.40 -2.38 -3.82
N ALA A 43 10.61 -2.87 -4.12
CA ALA A 43 10.88 -4.31 -4.14
C ALA A 43 10.73 -4.95 -2.74
N ALA A 44 11.10 -4.23 -1.68
CA ALA A 44 10.93 -4.68 -0.29
C ALA A 44 9.46 -4.75 0.15
N LEU A 45 8.53 -4.07 -0.55
CA LEU A 45 7.08 -4.16 -0.28
C LEU A 45 6.45 -5.50 -0.76
N GLY A 46 7.24 -6.39 -1.38
CA GLY A 46 6.80 -7.72 -1.80
C GLY A 46 5.68 -7.68 -2.85
N LYS A 47 4.54 -8.33 -2.58
CA LYS A 47 3.42 -8.37 -3.54
C LYS A 47 2.78 -7.00 -3.82
N PHE A 48 2.87 -6.07 -2.87
CA PHE A 48 2.34 -4.70 -3.03
C PHE A 48 3.28 -3.83 -3.87
N GLY A 49 4.58 -4.12 -3.84
CA GLY A 49 5.56 -3.49 -4.73
C GLY A 49 5.32 -3.80 -6.20
N ARG A 50 4.93 -5.04 -6.51
CA ARG A 50 4.65 -5.50 -7.88
C ARG A 50 3.49 -4.80 -8.57
N THR A 51 2.58 -4.17 -7.81
CA THR A 51 1.47 -3.40 -8.37
C THR A 51 1.87 -1.97 -8.76
N LEU A 52 3.08 -1.53 -8.40
CA LEU A 52 3.59 -0.23 -8.79
C LEU A 52 3.97 -0.23 -10.27
N ASN A 53 3.64 0.87 -10.96
CA ASN A 53 3.93 0.99 -12.38
C ASN A 53 5.41 1.34 -12.59
N HIS A 54 6.23 0.31 -12.81
CA HIS A 54 7.67 0.47 -13.08
C HIS A 54 7.97 1.32 -14.33
N GLY A 55 7.07 1.33 -15.33
CA GLY A 55 7.20 2.17 -16.52
C GLY A 55 7.16 3.67 -16.18
N ARG A 56 6.41 4.07 -15.14
CA ARG A 56 6.39 5.46 -14.67
C ARG A 56 7.72 5.91 -14.08
N TYR A 57 8.49 5.03 -13.45
CA TYR A 57 9.85 5.37 -12.98
C TYR A 57 10.81 5.61 -14.14
N VAL A 58 10.69 4.83 -15.22
CA VAL A 58 11.50 5.04 -16.43
C VAL A 58 11.14 6.38 -17.08
N ALA A 59 9.85 6.64 -17.29
CA ALA A 59 9.38 7.90 -17.85
C ALA A 59 9.78 9.13 -17.00
N ALA A 60 9.78 8.99 -15.66
CA ALA A 60 10.25 10.07 -14.77
C ALA A 60 11.74 10.35 -14.94
N ARG A 61 12.57 9.32 -15.12
CA ARG A 61 14.00 9.48 -15.40
C ARG A 61 14.25 10.17 -16.75
N GLU A 62 13.49 9.80 -17.77
CA GLU A 62 13.59 10.40 -19.10
C GLU A 62 13.19 11.89 -19.09
N LEU A 63 12.06 12.23 -18.47
CA LEU A 63 11.61 13.61 -18.35
C LEU A 63 12.58 14.46 -17.50
N LEU A 64 13.19 13.86 -16.47
CA LEU A 64 14.20 14.53 -15.66
C LEU A 64 15.47 14.84 -16.46
N ALA A 65 15.92 13.90 -17.31
CA ALA A 65 17.06 14.12 -18.21
C ALA A 65 16.76 15.20 -19.27
N MET A 66 15.54 15.23 -19.81
CA MET A 66 15.09 16.29 -20.71
C MET A 66 15.08 17.66 -20.01
N ALA A 67 14.58 17.73 -18.77
CA ALA A 67 14.58 18.94 -17.95
C ALA A 67 16.01 19.45 -17.68
N GLN A 68 16.95 18.57 -17.33
CA GLN A 68 18.37 18.92 -17.16
C GLN A 68 19.00 19.47 -18.44
N SER A 69 18.63 18.91 -19.58
CA SER A 69 19.13 19.33 -20.89
C SER A 69 18.49 20.64 -21.38
N GLY A 70 17.52 21.19 -20.64
CA GLY A 70 16.78 22.39 -21.02
C GLY A 70 15.79 22.16 -22.17
N PHE A 71 15.47 20.90 -22.49
CA PHE A 71 14.60 20.54 -23.60
C PHE A 71 13.13 20.53 -23.16
N GLY A 72 12.24 21.10 -23.97
CA GLY A 72 10.78 21.03 -23.76
C GLY A 72 10.19 21.97 -22.69
N GLY A 73 11.02 22.79 -22.03
CA GLY A 73 10.56 23.91 -21.17
C GLY A 73 9.54 23.52 -20.10
N SER A 74 8.53 24.36 -19.90
CA SER A 74 7.52 24.21 -18.85
C SER A 74 6.61 22.97 -19.02
N ASP A 75 6.38 22.49 -20.25
CA ASP A 75 5.56 21.28 -20.47
C ASP A 75 6.23 20.04 -19.89
N VAL A 76 7.54 19.89 -20.07
CA VAL A 76 8.30 18.77 -19.49
C VAL A 76 8.26 18.80 -17.97
N LEU A 77 8.42 19.98 -17.35
CA LEU A 77 8.34 20.13 -15.89
C LEU A 77 6.94 19.81 -15.36
N ASN A 78 5.89 20.29 -16.02
CA ASN A 78 4.50 19.98 -15.65
C ASN A 78 4.19 18.48 -15.74
N ARG A 79 4.73 17.81 -16.77
CA ARG A 79 4.58 16.35 -16.92
C ARG A 79 5.36 15.59 -15.87
N LEU A 80 6.59 16.02 -15.59
CA LEU A 80 7.44 15.45 -14.54
C LEU A 80 6.76 15.57 -13.18
N GLU A 81 6.30 16.76 -12.81
CA GLU A 81 5.60 17.02 -11.55
C GLU A 81 4.41 16.08 -11.34
N LYS A 82 3.51 16.00 -12.34
CA LYS A 82 2.36 15.09 -12.31
C LYS A 82 2.78 13.63 -12.16
N LEU A 83 3.88 13.24 -12.77
CA LEU A 83 4.39 11.87 -12.71
C LEU A 83 4.98 11.56 -11.33
N LEU A 84 5.75 12.48 -10.74
CA LEU A 84 6.29 12.35 -9.39
C LEU A 84 5.14 12.24 -8.36
N LEU A 85 4.10 13.09 -8.47
CA LEU A 85 2.90 13.00 -7.63
C LEU A 85 2.20 11.65 -7.72
N ARG A 86 2.09 11.08 -8.92
CA ARG A 86 1.47 9.78 -9.14
C ARG A 86 2.31 8.65 -8.54
N LEU A 87 3.62 8.65 -8.78
CA LEU A 87 4.55 7.67 -8.21
C LEU A 87 4.49 7.68 -6.69
N GLU A 88 4.52 8.87 -6.08
CA GLU A 88 4.46 9.04 -4.64
C GLU A 88 3.15 8.50 -4.05
N ASN A 89 2.02 8.86 -4.65
CA ASN A 89 0.71 8.38 -4.22
C ASN A 89 0.57 6.85 -4.33
N ASP A 90 1.03 6.27 -5.43
CA ASP A 90 0.99 4.82 -5.64
C ASP A 90 1.86 4.11 -4.59
N TYR A 91 3.07 4.61 -4.35
CA TYR A 91 3.99 4.08 -3.34
C TYR A 91 3.40 4.17 -1.93
N ILE A 92 2.84 5.32 -1.52
CA ILE A 92 2.20 5.48 -0.20
C ILE A 92 1.06 4.48 -0.02
N LYS A 93 0.22 4.27 -1.04
CA LYS A 93 -0.88 3.30 -0.99
C LYS A 93 -0.35 1.86 -0.87
N ALA A 94 0.71 1.53 -1.59
CA ALA A 94 1.34 0.21 -1.53
C ALA A 94 1.99 -0.04 -0.17
N ALA A 95 2.77 0.91 0.34
CA ALA A 95 3.41 0.86 1.65
C ALA A 95 2.38 0.73 2.79
N ALA A 96 1.31 1.52 2.75
CA ALA A 96 0.21 1.41 3.72
C ALA A 96 -0.48 0.04 3.66
N SER A 97 -0.65 -0.52 2.46
CA SER A 97 -1.23 -1.84 2.28
C SER A 97 -0.31 -2.97 2.76
N ALA A 98 1.00 -2.85 2.54
CA ALA A 98 2.01 -3.76 3.08
C ALA A 98 2.03 -3.71 4.62
N ALA A 99 2.03 -2.51 5.22
CA ALA A 99 1.98 -2.33 6.66
C ALA A 99 0.71 -2.95 7.27
N ARG A 100 -0.46 -2.70 6.68
CA ARG A 100 -1.72 -3.34 7.08
C ARG A 100 -1.67 -4.85 6.95
N SER A 101 -1.09 -5.38 5.87
CA SER A 101 -0.94 -6.82 5.67
C SER A 101 -0.06 -7.45 6.75
N THR A 102 1.08 -6.84 7.08
CA THR A 102 1.96 -7.31 8.15
C THR A 102 1.27 -7.24 9.51
N SER A 103 0.58 -6.14 9.79
CA SER A 103 -0.23 -6.00 11.02
C SER A 103 -1.34 -7.05 11.10
N ASN A 104 -1.95 -7.44 9.98
CA ASN A 104 -2.97 -8.50 9.96
C ASN A 104 -2.38 -9.90 10.16
N LYS A 105 -1.10 -10.14 9.83
CA LYS A 105 -0.46 -11.45 10.02
C LYS A 105 -0.47 -11.91 11.48
N ARG A 106 -0.38 -10.99 12.43
CA ARG A 106 -0.40 -11.33 13.88
C ARG A 106 -1.71 -11.97 14.32
N PHE A 107 -2.79 -11.78 13.55
CA PHE A 107 -4.10 -12.36 13.83
C PHE A 107 -4.36 -13.65 13.06
N ILE A 108 -3.41 -14.17 12.27
CA ILE A 108 -3.60 -15.41 11.50
C ILE A 108 -3.99 -16.59 12.41
N PRO A 109 -3.32 -16.84 13.56
CA PRO A 109 -3.72 -17.93 14.44
C PRO A 109 -5.15 -17.77 14.95
N TYR A 110 -5.50 -16.56 15.41
CA TYR A 110 -6.87 -16.22 15.83
C TYR A 110 -7.89 -16.48 14.71
N TRP A 111 -7.61 -16.02 13.48
CA TRP A 111 -8.53 -16.20 12.37
C TRP A 111 -8.69 -17.64 11.93
N SER A 112 -7.64 -18.46 12.08
CA SER A 112 -7.72 -19.88 11.76
C SER A 112 -8.66 -20.60 12.73
N ALA A 113 -8.50 -20.38 14.04
CA ALA A 113 -9.41 -20.92 15.05
C ALA A 113 -10.84 -20.38 14.91
N PHE A 114 -10.98 -19.08 14.66
CA PHE A 114 -12.29 -18.45 14.46
C PHE A 114 -13.02 -19.06 13.26
N ASP A 115 -12.36 -19.20 12.11
CA ASP A 115 -12.98 -19.74 10.89
C ASP A 115 -13.28 -21.24 11.04
N GLU A 116 -12.44 -22.00 11.78
CA GLU A 116 -12.70 -23.41 12.11
C GLU A 116 -13.98 -23.56 12.92
N ILE A 117 -14.12 -22.83 14.03
CA ILE A 117 -15.34 -22.86 14.87
C ILE A 117 -16.54 -22.33 14.07
N ALA A 118 -16.38 -21.27 13.27
CA ALA A 118 -17.44 -20.74 12.42
C ALA A 118 -17.94 -21.78 11.40
N SER A 119 -17.05 -22.62 10.86
CA SER A 119 -17.38 -23.66 9.88
C SER A 119 -18.21 -24.81 10.46
N GLN A 120 -18.07 -25.08 11.75
CA GLN A 120 -18.83 -26.13 12.46
C GLN A 120 -20.31 -25.76 12.67
N ARG A 121 -20.69 -24.49 12.45
CA ARG A 121 -22.07 -23.97 12.55
C ARG A 121 -22.73 -24.16 13.93
N THR A 122 -21.93 -24.36 14.97
CA THR A 122 -22.38 -24.52 16.36
C THR A 122 -22.77 -23.18 17.01
N HIS A 123 -22.34 -22.05 16.43
CA HIS A 123 -22.55 -20.71 16.98
C HIS A 123 -23.22 -19.77 15.97
N ARG A 124 -24.13 -18.91 16.47
CA ARG A 124 -25.02 -18.06 15.66
C ARG A 124 -24.49 -16.64 15.50
N THR A 125 -23.64 -16.20 16.42
CA THR A 125 -23.10 -14.83 16.48
C THR A 125 -21.58 -14.81 16.43
N ALA A 126 -21.02 -13.66 16.05
CA ALA A 126 -19.57 -13.47 16.01
C ALA A 126 -18.97 -13.46 17.44
N GLU A 127 -19.76 -12.98 18.40
CA GLU A 127 -19.45 -12.92 19.81
C GLU A 127 -19.35 -14.31 20.45
N GLU A 128 -20.27 -15.22 20.11
CA GLU A 128 -20.22 -16.61 20.58
C GLU A 128 -18.96 -17.33 20.07
N ILE A 129 -18.64 -17.18 18.78
CA ILE A 129 -17.42 -17.76 18.20
C ILE A 129 -16.19 -17.14 18.85
N HIS A 130 -16.18 -15.82 19.07
CA HIS A 130 -15.08 -15.16 19.76
C HIS A 130 -14.90 -15.70 21.17
N ALA A 131 -15.97 -15.87 21.94
CA ALA A 131 -15.92 -16.44 23.28
C ALA A 131 -15.38 -17.87 23.27
N ALA A 132 -15.79 -18.70 22.32
CA ALA A 132 -15.28 -20.07 22.15
C ALA A 132 -13.77 -20.08 21.84
N VAL A 133 -13.29 -19.23 20.92
CA VAL A 133 -11.85 -19.08 20.64
C VAL A 133 -11.05 -18.70 21.91
N LEU A 134 -11.62 -17.87 22.78
CA LEU A 134 -10.98 -17.50 24.04
C LEU A 134 -11.02 -18.62 25.08
N SER A 135 -12.13 -19.36 25.16
CA SER A 135 -12.26 -20.53 26.03
C SER A 135 -11.26 -21.65 25.68
N ASP A 136 -10.88 -21.76 24.40
CA ASP A 136 -9.84 -22.67 23.92
C ASP A 136 -8.41 -22.20 24.25
N GLY A 137 -8.25 -21.10 24.99
CA GLY A 137 -6.97 -20.62 25.49
C GLY A 137 -6.11 -19.88 24.46
N MET A 138 -6.71 -19.37 23.38
CA MET A 138 -5.99 -18.56 22.37
C MET A 138 -5.33 -17.35 23.03
N PRO A 139 -4.00 -17.15 22.91
CA PRO A 139 -3.32 -15.99 23.48
C PRO A 139 -3.54 -14.71 22.63
N PRO A 140 -3.35 -13.51 23.23
CA PRO A 140 -3.39 -12.25 22.49
C PRO A 140 -2.25 -12.16 21.46
N PRO A 141 -2.38 -11.33 20.40
CA PRO A 141 -3.35 -10.24 20.24
C PRO A 141 -4.67 -10.67 19.57
N TYR A 142 -5.77 -10.03 19.97
CA TYR A 142 -7.10 -10.24 19.37
C TYR A 142 -7.50 -9.09 18.44
N PRO A 143 -8.22 -9.37 17.35
CA PRO A 143 -8.81 -8.32 16.52
C PRO A 143 -9.87 -7.52 17.30
N GLN A 144 -10.14 -6.30 16.84
CA GLN A 144 -11.21 -5.48 17.40
C GLN A 144 -12.60 -6.09 17.11
N PRO A 145 -13.59 -5.95 18.01
CA PRO A 145 -14.94 -6.54 17.84
C PRO A 145 -15.59 -6.24 16.49
N ASP A 146 -15.47 -5.01 15.98
CA ASP A 146 -16.05 -4.62 14.68
C ASP A 146 -15.39 -5.31 13.48
N VAL A 147 -14.13 -5.73 13.62
CA VAL A 147 -13.42 -6.50 12.58
C VAL A 147 -13.91 -7.95 12.60
N ILE A 148 -14.11 -8.51 13.80
CA ILE A 148 -14.64 -9.86 14.00
C ILE A 148 -16.06 -9.98 13.40
N LYS A 149 -16.94 -9.04 13.76
CA LYS A 149 -18.31 -8.95 13.20
C LYS A 149 -18.31 -8.89 11.67
N ARG A 150 -17.46 -8.03 11.08
CA ARG A 150 -17.33 -7.89 9.62
C ARG A 150 -16.82 -9.16 8.96
N ARG A 151 -15.87 -9.88 9.57
CA ARG A 151 -15.38 -11.16 9.04
C ARG A 151 -16.48 -12.22 9.06
N TYR A 152 -17.20 -12.34 10.17
CA TYR A 152 -18.32 -13.29 10.29
C TYR A 152 -19.44 -13.00 9.28
N ALA A 153 -19.79 -11.73 9.06
CA ALA A 153 -20.75 -11.34 8.03
C ALA A 153 -20.29 -11.78 6.63
N LYS A 154 -19.01 -11.58 6.28
CA LYS A 154 -18.42 -12.05 5.01
C LYS A 154 -18.41 -13.58 4.89
N PHE A 155 -18.14 -14.27 5.98
CA PHE A 155 -18.16 -15.73 6.02
C PHE A 155 -19.58 -16.25 5.71
N LYS A 156 -20.61 -15.68 6.36
CA LYS A 156 -22.02 -16.01 6.08
C LYS A 156 -22.43 -15.72 4.64
N THR A 157 -22.07 -14.57 4.08
CA THR A 157 -22.43 -14.23 2.70
C THR A 157 -21.72 -15.13 1.69
N GLY A 158 -20.44 -15.45 1.89
CA GLY A 158 -19.70 -16.40 1.06
C GLY A 158 -20.33 -17.81 1.08
N MET A 159 -20.69 -18.31 2.26
CA MET A 159 -21.39 -19.60 2.38
C MET A 159 -22.76 -19.58 1.68
N SER A 160 -23.50 -18.48 1.76
CA SER A 160 -24.79 -18.33 1.08
C SER A 160 -24.65 -18.40 -0.45
N GLN A 161 -23.57 -17.83 -1.00
CA GLN A 161 -23.28 -17.89 -2.44
C GLN A 161 -22.88 -19.30 -2.87
N THR A 162 -22.04 -20.01 -2.12
CA THR A 162 -21.64 -21.39 -2.44
C THR A 162 -22.83 -22.35 -2.41
N LEU A 163 -23.75 -22.18 -1.45
CA LEU A 163 -24.95 -23.02 -1.37
C LEU A 163 -25.94 -22.78 -2.53
N ARG A 164 -26.04 -21.54 -3.03
CA ARG A 164 -26.85 -21.23 -4.22
C ARG A 164 -26.25 -21.74 -5.53
N ALA A 165 -24.93 -21.96 -5.58
CA ALA A 165 -24.26 -22.48 -6.77
C ALA A 165 -24.36 -24.01 -6.89
N LEU A 166 -24.79 -24.70 -5.83
CA LEU A 166 -24.87 -26.16 -5.73
C LEU A 166 -26.31 -26.71 -5.76
N GLY A 167 -27.33 -25.84 -5.84
CA GLY A 167 -28.74 -26.20 -5.97
C GLY A 167 -29.36 -25.54 -7.20
#